data_AF-D6LIU2-F1
#
_entry.id   AF-D6LIU2-F1
#
_cell.length_a   1.000
_cell.length_b   1.000
_cell.length_c   1.000
_cell.angle_alpha   90.00
_cell.angle_beta   90.00
_cell.angle_gamma   90.00
#
_symmetry.space_group_name_H-M   'P 1'
#
loop_
_entity.id
_entity.type
_entity.pdbx_description
1 polymer ?
#
loop_
_entity_poly.entity_id
_entity_poly.type
_entity_poly.pdbx_seq_one_letter_code
_entity_poly.pdbx_strand_id
1 'polypeptide(L)'
;MLKNHKLAKSISDVSWSEFVRQLEYKANWYGRKIIKIPTFYPSSKTCSSCGNIKETLTLSERIYHCECCGLEIDRDYNASINILRKGLEILREEKVS
;
A
#
# COMPACT_ATOMS: atom_id res chain seq x y z
N MET A 1 -16.40 -11.63 9.14
CA MET A 1 -17.38 -11.25 8.09
C MET A 1 -17.03 -9.87 7.57
N LEU A 2 -17.00 -9.68 6.24
CA LEU A 2 -16.74 -8.38 5.62
C LEU A 2 -17.89 -7.42 5.97
N LYS A 3 -17.56 -6.25 6.52
CA LYS A 3 -18.55 -5.32 7.10
C LYS A 3 -19.30 -4.48 6.06
N ASN A 4 -18.72 -4.25 4.88
CA ASN A 4 -19.33 -3.44 3.84
C ASN A 4 -19.95 -4.33 2.75
N HIS A 5 -21.26 -4.58 2.84
CA HIS A 5 -21.98 -5.44 1.89
C HIS A 5 -21.92 -4.96 0.44
N LYS A 6 -21.70 -3.65 0.18
CA LYS A 6 -21.56 -3.12 -1.18
C LYS A 6 -20.23 -3.51 -1.83
N LEU A 7 -19.17 -3.64 -1.02
CA LEU A 7 -17.82 -3.99 -1.50
C LEU A 7 -17.46 -5.46 -1.23
N ALA A 8 -18.23 -6.16 -0.38
CA ALA A 8 -17.90 -7.51 0.09
C ALA A 8 -17.75 -8.50 -1.07
N LYS A 9 -18.63 -8.42 -2.07
CA LYS A 9 -18.55 -9.26 -3.27
C LYS A 9 -17.26 -9.00 -4.04
N SER A 10 -17.02 -7.74 -4.42
CA SER A 10 -15.82 -7.34 -5.17
C SER A 10 -14.53 -7.65 -4.42
N ILE A 11 -14.50 -7.56 -3.09
CA ILE A 11 -13.33 -7.92 -2.28
C ILE A 11 -13.11 -9.44 -2.27
N SER A 12 -14.19 -10.22 -2.18
CA SER A 12 -14.11 -11.69 -2.17
C SER A 12 -13.67 -12.25 -3.52
N ASP A 13 -14.17 -11.67 -4.62
CA ASP A 13 -13.89 -12.13 -5.99
C ASP A 13 -12.40 -11.99 -6.38
N VAL A 14 -11.65 -11.11 -5.71
CA VAL A 14 -10.23 -10.83 -6.06
C VAL A 14 -9.26 -11.91 -5.55
N SER A 15 -9.67 -12.77 -4.61
CA SER A 15 -8.83 -13.90 -4.13
C SER A 15 -7.42 -13.50 -3.66
N TRP A 16 -7.33 -12.50 -2.78
CA TRP A 16 -6.06 -11.91 -2.31
C TRP A 16 -5.03 -12.92 -1.78
N SER A 17 -5.47 -14.00 -1.12
CA SER A 17 -4.57 -15.05 -0.62
C SER A 17 -3.88 -15.79 -1.76
N GLU A 18 -4.61 -16.11 -2.83
CA GLU A 18 -4.07 -16.77 -4.00
C GLU A 18 -3.12 -15.84 -4.76
N PHE A 19 -3.46 -14.55 -4.88
CA PHE A 19 -2.56 -13.56 -5.46
C PHE A 19 -1.21 -13.49 -4.73
N VAL A 20 -1.23 -13.42 -3.40
CA VAL A 20 -0.01 -13.41 -2.58
C VAL A 20 0.77 -14.73 -2.74
N ARG A 21 0.08 -15.88 -2.73
CA ARG A 21 0.71 -17.19 -2.93
C ARG A 21 1.45 -17.27 -4.26
N GLN A 22 0.85 -16.77 -5.35
CA GLN A 22 1.46 -16.76 -6.67
C GLN A 22 2.70 -15.85 -6.71
N LEU A 23 2.63 -14.66 -6.08
CA LEU A 23 3.78 -13.74 -5.98
C LEU A 23 4.95 -14.38 -5.22
N GLU A 24 4.70 -15.00 -4.06
CA GLU A 24 5.73 -15.66 -3.27
C GLU A 24 6.36 -16.83 -4.01
N TYR A 25 5.54 -17.67 -4.65
CA TYR A 25 6.01 -18.78 -5.47
C TYR A 25 6.93 -18.30 -6.60
N LYS A 26 6.51 -17.29 -7.38
CA LYS A 26 7.33 -16.76 -8.48
C LYS A 26 8.58 -16.07 -7.97
N ALA A 27 8.49 -15.30 -6.88
CA ALA A 27 9.64 -14.65 -6.28
C ALA A 27 10.69 -15.68 -5.85
N ASN A 28 10.28 -16.76 -5.17
CA ASN A 28 11.17 -17.85 -4.78
C ASN A 28 11.83 -18.52 -6.01
N TRP A 29 11.07 -18.76 -7.08
CA TRP A 29 11.62 -19.32 -8.32
C TRP A 29 12.75 -18.44 -8.90
N TYR A 30 12.60 -17.11 -8.84
CA TYR A 30 13.60 -16.18 -9.38
C TYR A 30 14.60 -15.65 -8.34
N GLY A 31 14.65 -16.20 -7.12
CA GLY A 31 15.53 -15.72 -6.05
C GLY A 31 15.25 -14.27 -5.63
N ARG A 32 13.99 -13.82 -5.70
CA ARG A 32 13.52 -12.49 -5.29
C ARG A 32 12.90 -12.54 -3.91
N LYS A 33 12.95 -11.42 -3.19
CA LYS A 33 12.33 -11.26 -1.87
C LYS A 33 11.01 -10.50 -2.00
N ILE A 34 9.95 -11.01 -1.36
CA ILE A 34 8.71 -10.29 -1.14
C ILE A 34 8.70 -9.77 0.29
N ILE A 35 8.45 -8.46 0.46
CA ILE A 35 8.36 -7.82 1.77
C ILE A 35 6.93 -7.35 1.95
N LYS A 36 6.27 -7.86 2.99
CA LYS A 36 4.92 -7.46 3.36
C LYS A 36 5.01 -6.28 4.32
N ILE A 37 4.24 -5.23 4.07
CA ILE A 37 4.10 -4.09 4.99
C ILE A 37 2.83 -4.27 5.85
N PRO A 38 2.70 -3.56 7.00
CA PRO A 38 1.51 -3.66 7.84
C PRO A 38 0.22 -3.31 7.09
N THR A 39 -0.83 -4.11 7.26
CA THR A 39 -2.13 -3.97 6.57
C THR A 39 -2.78 -2.59 6.77
N PHE A 40 -2.59 -1.97 7.93
CA PHE A 40 -3.19 -0.67 8.28
C PHE A 40 -2.22 0.51 8.09
N TYR A 41 -1.09 0.31 7.39
CA TYR A 41 -0.18 1.40 7.06
C TYR A 41 -0.90 2.43 6.15
N PRO A 42 -0.92 3.73 6.50
CA PRO A 42 -1.72 4.74 5.81
C PRO A 42 -1.12 5.20 4.46
N SER A 43 -0.68 4.27 3.61
CA SER A 43 0.09 4.56 2.39
C SER A 43 -0.56 5.59 1.46
N SER A 44 -1.88 5.52 1.25
CA SER A 44 -2.62 6.45 0.38
C SER A 44 -2.91 7.80 1.03
N LYS A 45 -2.92 7.87 2.37
CA LYS A 45 -3.19 9.10 3.14
C LYS A 45 -1.92 9.90 3.43
N THR A 46 -0.78 9.22 3.55
CA THR A 46 0.53 9.84 3.77
C THR A 46 1.00 10.57 2.52
N CYS A 47 1.47 11.80 2.65
CA CYS A 47 2.07 12.53 1.56
C CYS A 47 3.45 11.96 1.25
N SER A 48 3.67 11.53 0.01
CA SER A 48 4.98 11.05 -0.44
C SER A 48 6.03 12.16 -0.57
N SER A 49 5.67 13.44 -0.46
CA SER A 49 6.64 14.53 -0.41
C SER A 49 7.03 14.89 1.04
N CYS A 50 6.06 15.29 1.87
CA CYS A 50 6.34 15.84 3.21
C CYS A 50 6.02 14.89 4.38
N GLY A 51 5.43 13.72 4.14
CA GLY A 51 5.06 12.77 5.19
C GLY A 51 3.79 13.09 5.98
N ASN A 52 3.14 14.25 5.74
CA ASN A 52 1.88 14.59 6.39
C ASN A 52 0.80 13.53 6.10
N ILE A 53 0.04 13.13 7.12
CA ILE A 53 -1.02 12.12 6.98
C ILE A 53 -2.37 12.84 6.97
N LYS A 54 -3.13 12.69 5.88
CA LYS A 54 -4.51 13.18 5.84
C LYS A 54 -5.41 12.43 6.83
N GLU A 55 -6.28 13.15 7.52
CA GLU A 55 -7.31 12.53 8.36
C GLU A 55 -8.32 11.74 7.52
N THR A 56 -8.85 12.38 6.49
CA THR A 56 -9.87 11.84 5.59
C THR A 56 -9.35 11.76 4.15
N LEU A 57 -9.74 10.67 3.48
CA LEU A 57 -9.50 10.46 2.05
C LEU A 57 -10.58 9.50 1.56
N THR A 58 -11.39 9.93 0.62
CA THR A 58 -12.50 9.16 0.07
C THR A 58 -12.04 8.26 -1.08
N LEU A 59 -12.81 7.20 -1.36
CA LEU A 59 -12.49 6.27 -2.44
C LEU A 59 -12.57 6.93 -3.84
N SER A 60 -13.43 7.95 -3.99
CA SER A 60 -13.61 8.71 -5.23
C SER A 60 -12.46 9.67 -5.56
N GLU A 61 -11.65 10.07 -4.57
CA GLU A 61 -10.48 10.92 -4.80
C GLU A 61 -9.38 10.11 -5.50
N ARG A 62 -9.22 10.32 -6.81
CA ARG A 62 -8.19 9.66 -7.63
C ARG A 62 -6.87 10.45 -7.70
N ILE A 63 -6.94 11.76 -7.49
CA ILE A 63 -5.78 12.64 -7.39
C ILE A 63 -5.54 12.94 -5.90
N TYR A 64 -4.30 12.75 -5.46
CA TYR A 64 -3.83 13.12 -4.14
C TYR A 64 -3.30 14.55 -4.15
N HIS A 65 -4.00 15.45 -3.46
CA HIS A 65 -3.55 16.82 -3.22
C HIS A 65 -3.11 16.99 -1.76
N CYS A 66 -1.88 17.46 -1.50
CA CYS A 66 -1.38 17.67 -0.15
C CYS A 66 -1.53 19.13 0.30
N GLU A 67 -2.37 19.38 1.31
CA GLU A 67 -2.58 20.73 1.87
C GLU A 67 -1.35 21.29 2.61
N CYS A 68 -0.41 20.43 3.02
CA CYS A 68 0.80 20.84 3.75
C CYS A 68 1.93 21.33 2.83
N CYS A 69 2.10 20.72 1.66
CA CYS A 69 3.24 21.02 0.76
C CYS A 69 2.87 21.26 -0.70
N GLY A 70 1.58 21.23 -1.06
CA GLY A 70 1.08 21.48 -2.41
C GLY A 70 1.31 20.35 -3.42
N LEU A 71 1.80 19.17 -3.00
CA LEU A 71 1.97 18.02 -3.90
C LEU A 71 0.63 17.62 -4.52
N GLU A 72 0.59 17.48 -5.84
CA GLU A 72 -0.56 16.97 -6.59
C GLU A 72 -0.13 15.86 -7.56
N ILE A 73 -0.53 14.62 -7.26
CA ILE A 73 -0.17 13.43 -8.06
C ILE A 73 -1.29 12.38 -8.02
N ASP A 74 -1.25 11.37 -8.89
CA ASP A 74 -2.17 10.22 -8.78
C ASP A 74 -2.07 9.55 -7.39
N ARG A 75 -3.23 9.22 -6.79
CA ARG A 75 -3.30 8.66 -5.43
C ARG A 75 -2.61 7.30 -5.31
N ASP A 76 -2.75 6.45 -6.32
CA ASP A 76 -2.16 5.12 -6.30
C ASP A 76 -0.64 5.23 -6.51
N TYR A 77 -0.17 6.19 -7.31
CA TYR A 77 1.26 6.53 -7.40
C TYR A 77 1.83 7.05 -6.07
N ASN A 78 1.13 7.98 -5.40
CA ASN A 78 1.51 8.44 -4.05
C ASN A 78 1.63 7.26 -3.07
N ALA A 79 0.63 6.37 -3.07
CA ALA A 79 0.63 5.18 -2.22
C ALA A 79 1.80 4.25 -2.54
N SER A 80 2.13 4.04 -3.82
CA SER A 80 3.23 3.17 -4.24
C SER A 80 4.59 3.64 -3.71
N ILE A 81 4.84 4.96 -3.70
CA ILE A 81 6.07 5.56 -3.16
C ILE A 81 6.16 5.28 -1.65
N ASN A 82 5.07 5.47 -0.92
CA ASN A 82 5.04 5.21 0.51
C ASN A 82 5.19 3.72 0.86
N ILE A 83 4.57 2.83 0.08
CA ILE A 83 4.74 1.37 0.21
C ILE A 83 6.20 0.97 0.00
N LEU A 84 6.85 1.49 -1.05
CA LEU A 84 8.26 1.24 -1.31
C LEU A 84 9.14 1.69 -0.13
N ARG A 85 8.93 2.91 0.37
CA ARG A 85 9.69 3.43 1.52
C ARG A 85 9.54 2.55 2.75
N LYS A 86 8.31 2.14 3.09
CA LYS A 86 8.07 1.28 4.25
C LYS A 86 8.67 -0.13 4.05
N GLY A 87 8.60 -0.67 2.84
CA GLY A 87 9.24 -1.95 2.52
C GLY A 87 10.77 -1.91 2.66
N LEU A 88 11.40 -0.81 2.23
CA LEU A 88 12.85 -0.59 2.39
C LEU A 88 13.26 -0.37 3.85
N GLU A 89 12.41 0.27 4.66
CA GLU A 89 12.60 0.41 6.11
C GLU A 89 12.66 -0.98 6.78
N ILE A 90 11.63 -1.81 6.57
CA ILE A 90 11.56 -3.18 7.10
C ILE A 90 12.76 -4.01 6.63
N LEU A 91 13.13 -3.91 5.35
CA LEU A 91 14.30 -4.63 4.83
C LEU A 91 15.60 -4.28 5.54
N ARG A 92 15.75 -3.01 5.97
CA ARG A 92 16.94 -2.57 6.70
C ARG A 92 16.94 -3.10 8.12
N GLU A 93 15.79 -3.11 8.80
CA GLU A 93 15.64 -3.65 10.16
C GLU A 93 15.98 -5.15 10.22
N GLU A 94 15.54 -5.93 9.23
CA GLU A 94 15.87 -7.36 9.10
C GLU A 94 17.36 -7.66 8.88
N LYS A 95 18.14 -6.69 8.38
CA LYS A 95 19.59 -6.86 8.16
C LYS A 95 20.44 -6.49 9.38
N VAL A 96 19.86 -5.77 10.34
CA VAL A 96 20.54 -5.29 11.54
C VAL A 96 20.28 -6.23 12.73
N SER A 97 19.26 -7.09 12.62
CA SER A 97 18.94 -8.17 13.58
C SER A 97 19.71 -9.44 13.26
#